data_AF-A0A452YZA9-F1
#
_entry.id   AF-A0A452YZA9-F1
#
_cell.length_a   1.000
_cell.length_b   1.000
_cell.length_c   1.000
_cell.angle_alpha   90.00
_cell.angle_beta   90.00
_cell.angle_gamma   90.00
#
_symmetry.space_group_name_H-M   'P 1'
#
loop_
_entity.id
_entity.type
_entity.pdbx_description
1 polymer ?
#
loop_
_entity_poly.entity_id
_entity_poly.type
_entity_poly.pdbx_seq_one_letter_code
_entity_poly.pdbx_strand_id
1 'polypeptide(L)'
;MLICFIIVQIDGEEFGLKPMYCPGHCIIFKHETRSYRELPLRIADFGVLHRNEASGALSGLTRVRRFQQDDAHIFCRESQIKEEVKSVLEFINYVYGIFGFNYELE
;
A
#
# COMPACT_ATOMS: atom_id res chain seq x y z
N MET A 1 -15.58 -0.62 5.68
CA MET A 1 -14.97 -0.49 4.34
C MET A 1 -14.76 -1.89 3.80
N LEU A 2 -15.68 -2.39 2.96
CA LEU A 2 -15.51 -3.72 2.35
C LEU A 2 -14.36 -3.62 1.33
N ILE A 3 -13.41 -4.56 1.39
CA ILE A 3 -12.40 -4.69 0.35
C ILE A 3 -13.09 -5.30 -0.87
N CYS A 4 -13.29 -4.52 -1.94
CA CYS A 4 -13.95 -4.96 -3.17
C CYS A 4 -12.98 -5.74 -4.08
N PHE A 5 -12.93 -7.06 -3.90
CA PHE A 5 -12.16 -7.97 -4.76
C PHE A 5 -12.81 -8.13 -6.13
N ILE A 6 -11.98 -8.29 -7.16
CA ILE A 6 -12.40 -8.91 -8.42
C ILE A 6 -12.12 -10.40 -8.29
N ILE A 7 -13.18 -11.20 -8.37
CA ILE A 7 -13.12 -12.65 -8.25
C ILE A 7 -13.06 -13.28 -9.64
N VAL A 8 -12.19 -14.26 -9.81
CA VAL A 8 -11.97 -15.03 -11.05
C VAL A 8 -12.03 -16.51 -10.70
N GLN A 9 -12.70 -17.31 -11.52
CA GLN A 9 -12.75 -18.76 -11.38
C GLN A 9 -11.72 -19.37 -12.34
N ILE A 10 -10.78 -20.15 -11.82
CA ILE A 10 -9.72 -20.81 -12.60
C ILE A 10 -9.68 -22.27 -12.16
N ASP A 11 -9.88 -23.20 -13.10
CA ASP A 11 -9.83 -24.65 -12.86
C ASP A 11 -10.72 -25.15 -11.70
N GLY A 12 -11.85 -24.47 -11.46
CA GLY A 12 -12.79 -24.82 -10.38
C GLY A 12 -12.43 -24.22 -9.01
N GLU A 13 -11.36 -23.44 -8.94
CA GLU A 13 -10.94 -22.71 -7.75
C GLU A 13 -11.21 -21.20 -7.87
N GLU A 14 -11.48 -20.57 -6.73
CA GLU A 14 -11.72 -19.14 -6.62
C GLU A 14 -10.42 -18.37 -6.37
N PHE A 15 -10.10 -17.42 -7.25
CA PHE A 15 -8.99 -16.49 -7.11
C PHE A 15 -9.48 -15.05 -7.02
N GLY A 16 -8.74 -14.21 -6.30
CA GLY A 16 -8.98 -12.78 -6.21
C GLY A 16 -7.82 -11.99 -6.81
N LEU A 17 -8.10 -11.01 -7.66
CA LEU A 17 -7.10 -10.00 -8.01
C LEU A 17 -6.81 -9.15 -6.77
N LYS A 18 -5.51 -8.90 -6.52
CA LYS A 18 -5.07 -8.15 -5.35
C LYS A 18 -5.60 -6.70 -5.34
N PRO A 19 -6.33 -6.28 -4.28
CA PRO A 19 -6.82 -4.91 -4.13
C PRO A 19 -5.89 -4.02 -3.30
N MET A 20 -4.89 -4.61 -2.67
CA MET A 20 -3.84 -3.99 -1.87
C MET A 20 -2.62 -4.92 -1.77
N TYR A 21 -1.45 -4.38 -1.39
CA TYR A 21 -0.24 -5.18 -1.21
C TYR A 21 -0.01 -5.72 0.20
N CYS A 22 -0.65 -5.12 1.22
CA CYS A 22 -0.48 -5.46 2.63
C CYS A 22 -0.33 -6.96 2.92
N PRO A 23 -1.24 -7.86 2.49
CA PRO A 23 -1.11 -9.29 2.77
C PRO A 23 0.11 -9.92 2.09
N GLY A 24 0.47 -9.48 0.89
CA GLY A 24 1.68 -9.93 0.20
C GLY A 24 2.95 -9.52 0.92
N HIS A 25 3.02 -8.27 1.40
CA HIS A 25 4.16 -7.79 2.19
C HIS A 25 4.30 -8.52 3.53
N CYS A 26 3.19 -8.89 4.17
CA CYS A 26 3.24 -9.74 5.38
C CYS A 26 3.80 -11.14 5.08
N ILE A 27 3.47 -11.73 3.91
CA ILE A 27 4.04 -13.02 3.49
C ILE A 27 5.54 -12.88 3.23
N ILE A 28 5.98 -11.80 2.57
CA ILE A 28 7.41 -11.52 2.35
C ILE A 28 8.16 -11.35 3.68
N PHE A 29 7.58 -10.59 4.61
CA PHE A 29 8.16 -10.42 5.94
C PHE A 29 8.33 -11.77 6.66
N LYS A 30 7.29 -12.61 6.60
CA LYS A 30 7.25 -13.95 7.22
C LYS A 30 8.13 -14.99 6.53
N HIS A 31 8.55 -14.76 5.28
CA HIS A 31 9.32 -15.74 4.50
C HIS A 31 10.64 -16.13 5.18
N GLU A 32 11.24 -15.24 5.96
CA GLU A 32 12.47 -15.49 6.69
C GLU A 32 12.31 -15.17 8.17
N THR A 33 13.13 -15.80 9.00
CA THR A 33 13.21 -15.45 10.43
C THR A 33 13.93 -14.11 10.57
N ARG A 34 13.28 -13.14 11.22
CA ARG A 34 13.80 -11.77 11.37
C ARG A 34 14.33 -11.51 12.77
N SER A 35 15.51 -10.88 12.85
CA SER A 35 16.07 -10.32 14.07
C SER A 35 15.52 -8.91 14.30
N TYR A 36 15.36 -8.51 15.56
CA TYR A 36 15.03 -7.13 15.92
C TYR A 36 16.05 -6.10 15.41
N ARG A 37 17.27 -6.54 15.06
CA ARG A 37 18.34 -5.69 14.51
C ARG A 37 18.10 -5.30 13.06
N GLU A 38 17.29 -6.06 12.33
CA GLU A 38 16.92 -5.75 10.94
C GLU A 38 15.80 -4.71 10.87
N LEU A 39 15.14 -4.41 11.99
CA LEU A 39 14.06 -3.43 12.06
C LEU A 39 14.60 -2.01 12.26
N PRO A 40 14.09 -1.01 11.51
CA PRO A 40 12.91 -1.06 10.65
C PRO A 40 13.18 -1.62 9.24
N LEU A 41 12.34 -2.54 8.79
CA LEU A 41 12.35 -3.06 7.41
C LEU A 41 11.29 -2.32 6.59
N ARG A 42 11.67 -1.77 5.45
CA ARG A 42 10.79 -0.99 4.56
C ARG A 42 10.68 -1.71 3.22
N ILE A 43 9.48 -2.16 2.88
CA ILE A 43 9.19 -2.87 1.62
C ILE A 43 8.32 -1.96 0.76
N ALA A 44 8.78 -1.60 -0.43
CA ALA A 44 8.05 -0.78 -1.39
C ALA A 44 7.70 -1.58 -2.65
N ASP A 45 6.50 -1.38 -3.19
CA ASP A 45 6.03 -2.06 -4.39
C ASP A 45 5.16 -1.11 -5.24
N PHE A 46 5.40 -1.12 -6.57
CA PHE A 46 4.74 -0.26 -7.54
C PHE A 46 3.85 -1.04 -8.53
N GLY A 47 3.57 -2.31 -8.28
CA GLY A 47 2.82 -3.11 -9.25
C GLY A 47 1.30 -2.87 -9.19
N VAL A 48 0.60 -3.52 -10.11
CA VAL A 48 -0.78 -3.17 -10.46
C VAL A 48 -1.78 -3.73 -9.44
N LEU A 49 -2.66 -2.88 -8.94
CA LEU A 49 -3.77 -3.23 -8.06
C LEU A 49 -5.10 -3.11 -8.80
N HIS A 50 -6.08 -3.91 -8.34
CA HIS A 50 -7.43 -3.88 -8.88
C HIS A 50 -8.48 -3.78 -7.78
N ARG A 51 -9.40 -2.83 -7.88
CA ARG A 51 -10.56 -2.69 -6.99
C ARG A 51 -11.84 -2.72 -7.80
N ASN A 52 -12.80 -3.56 -7.39
CA ASN A 52 -14.07 -3.71 -8.06
C ASN A 52 -15.06 -2.58 -7.68
N GLU A 53 -14.73 -1.34 -8.05
CA GLU A 53 -15.58 -0.18 -7.82
C GLU A 53 -16.84 -0.23 -8.71
N ALA A 54 -17.96 0.28 -8.19
CA ALA A 54 -19.21 0.41 -8.94
C ALA A 54 -19.01 1.27 -10.20
N SER A 55 -19.55 0.85 -11.35
CA SER A 55 -19.32 1.54 -12.64
C SER A 55 -19.78 3.00 -12.61
N GLY A 56 -20.88 3.30 -11.93
CA GLY A 56 -21.39 4.67 -11.76
C GLY A 56 -20.53 5.58 -10.88
N ALA A 57 -19.55 5.04 -10.16
CA ALA A 57 -18.63 5.80 -9.33
C ALA A 57 -17.29 6.11 -10.02
N LEU A 58 -17.05 5.56 -11.21
CA LEU A 58 -15.79 5.78 -11.92
C LEU A 58 -15.73 7.19 -12.50
N SER A 59 -14.59 7.86 -12.36
CA SER A 59 -14.40 9.22 -12.86
C SER A 59 -12.95 9.47 -13.26
N GLY A 60 -12.73 9.73 -14.56
CA GLY A 60 -11.42 10.06 -15.13
C GLY A 60 -10.30 9.16 -14.63
N LEU A 61 -9.25 9.80 -14.08
CA LEU A 61 -8.12 9.13 -13.41
C LEU A 61 -8.23 9.18 -11.88
N THR A 62 -9.17 9.95 -11.32
CA THR A 62 -9.31 10.13 -9.87
C THR A 62 -9.99 8.94 -9.19
N ARG A 63 -10.81 8.18 -9.94
CA ARG A 63 -11.44 6.94 -9.44
C ARG A 63 -11.52 5.86 -10.51
N VAL A 64 -10.61 4.89 -10.42
CA VAL A 64 -10.39 3.84 -11.42
C VAL A 64 -10.37 2.43 -10.79
N ARG A 65 -10.63 1.40 -11.59
CA ARG A 65 -10.56 0.00 -11.14
C ARG A 65 -9.15 -0.59 -11.15
N ARG A 66 -8.24 -0.04 -11.96
CA ARG A 66 -6.86 -0.50 -12.13
C ARG A 66 -5.92 0.68 -11.91
N PHE A 67 -4.96 0.52 -11.02
CA PHE A 67 -4.01 1.58 -10.68
C PHE A 67 -2.72 0.97 -10.12
N GLN A 68 -1.67 1.79 -10.04
CA GLN A 68 -0.42 1.47 -9.35
C GLN A 68 -0.28 2.49 -8.23
N GLN A 69 -0.06 2.00 -7.00
CA GLN A 69 0.25 2.86 -5.87
C GLN A 69 1.76 2.84 -5.68
N ASP A 70 2.31 3.96 -5.23
CA ASP A 70 3.61 4.07 -4.58
C ASP A 70 3.52 3.48 -3.15
N ASP A 71 3.15 2.21 -3.06
CA ASP A 71 2.81 1.55 -1.79
C ASP A 71 4.08 1.10 -1.05
N ALA A 72 4.13 1.34 0.25
CA ALA A 72 5.21 0.91 1.10
C ALA A 72 4.69 0.45 2.47
N HIS A 73 5.28 -0.63 2.98
CA HIS A 73 4.96 -1.18 4.29
C HIS A 73 6.22 -1.20 5.15
N ILE A 74 6.14 -0.53 6.29
CA ILE A 74 7.22 -0.44 7.26
C ILE A 74 6.92 -1.40 8.41
N PHE A 75 7.76 -2.43 8.54
CA PHE A 75 7.78 -3.30 9.69
C PHE A 75 8.79 -2.75 10.69
N CYS A 76 8.33 -2.30 11.85
CA CYS A 76 9.18 -1.72 12.87
C CYS A 76 8.77 -2.18 14.27
N ARG A 77 9.65 -1.95 15.25
CA ARG A 77 9.30 -2.14 16.67
C ARG A 77 8.38 -1.01 17.12
N GLU A 78 7.59 -1.26 18.16
CA GLU A 78 6.71 -0.24 18.75
C GLU A 78 7.49 1.02 19.15
N SER A 79 8.70 0.87 19.69
CA SER A 79 9.58 1.98 20.07
C SER A 79 10.04 2.84 18.88
N GLN A 80 9.97 2.32 17.65
CA GLN A 80 10.41 3.00 16.43
C GLN A 80 9.26 3.71 15.68
N ILE A 81 7.99 3.46 16.06
CA ILE A 81 6.81 4.00 15.34
C ILE A 81 6.89 5.52 15.19
N LYS A 82 7.19 6.24 16.27
CA LYS A 82 7.22 7.71 16.26
C LYS A 82 8.28 8.26 15.29
N GLU A 83 9.45 7.62 15.24
CA GLU A 83 10.55 8.03 14.37
C GLU A 83 10.22 7.75 12.91
N GLU A 84 9.67 6.56 12.61
CA GLU A 84 9.28 6.20 11.24
C GLU A 84 8.15 7.08 10.71
N VAL A 85 7.12 7.39 11.52
CA VAL A 85 6.04 8.30 11.12
C VAL A 85 6.60 9.69 10.82
N LYS A 86 7.50 10.21 11.67
CA LYS A 86 8.15 11.51 11.43
C LYS A 86 8.92 11.51 10.11
N SER A 87 9.71 10.47 9.84
CA SER A 87 10.48 10.32 8.61
C SER A 87 9.57 10.27 7.36
N VAL A 88 8.44 9.57 7.43
CA VAL A 88 7.45 9.53 6.34
C VAL A 88 6.84 10.91 6.09
N LEU A 89 6.49 11.66 7.14
CA LEU A 89 5.95 13.02 6.99
C LEU A 89 6.99 13.98 6.39
N GLU A 90 8.26 13.88 6.77
CA GLU A 90 9.35 14.66 6.15
C GLU A 90 9.52 14.29 4.67
N PHE A 91 9.40 13.00 4.33
CA PHE A 91 9.44 12.55 2.94
C PHE A 91 8.26 13.09 2.11
N ILE A 92 7.04 13.06 2.64
CA ILE A 92 5.85 13.65 1.99
C ILE A 92 6.05 15.15 1.76
N ASN A 93 6.51 15.89 2.78
CA ASN A 93 6.82 17.32 2.66
C ASN A 93 7.84 17.61 1.56
N TYR A 94 8.92 16.82 1.50
CA TYR A 94 9.95 16.96 0.47
C TYR A 94 9.36 16.75 -0.94
N VAL A 95 8.62 15.65 -1.14
CA VAL A 95 8.02 15.33 -2.45
C VAL A 95 7.01 16.40 -2.86
N TYR A 96 6.11 16.80 -1.96
CA TYR A 96 5.07 17.79 -2.27
C TYR A 96 5.67 19.18 -2.53
N GLY A 97 6.74 19.53 -1.81
CA GLY A 97 7.51 20.75 -2.02
C GLY A 97 8.12 20.85 -3.42
N ILE A 98 8.56 19.73 -4.02
CA ILE A 98 9.06 19.70 -5.40
C ILE A 98 7.97 20.10 -6.40
N PHE A 99 6.73 19.66 -6.16
CA PHE A 99 5.59 19.97 -7.04
C PHE A 99 4.87 21.28 -6.68
N GLY A 100 5.30 21.97 -5.61
CA GLY A 100 4.66 23.20 -5.13
C GLY A 100 3.28 22.99 -4.52
N PHE A 101 2.99 21.78 -4.02
CA PHE A 101 1.72 21.47 -3.36
C PHE A 101 1.74 21.82 -1.87
N ASN A 102 0.62 22.37 -1.38
CA ASN A 102 0.36 22.58 0.04
C ASN A 102 -0.65 21.53 0.52
N TYR A 103 -0.53 21.08 1.77
CA TYR A 103 -1.47 20.14 2.38
C TYR A 103 -1.64 20.42 3.88
N GLU A 104 -2.74 19.94 4.44
CA GLU A 104 -3.05 20.01 5.87
C GLU A 104 -3.23 18.59 6.41
N LEU A 105 -2.88 18.38 7.69
CA LEU A 105 -3.09 17.13 8.40
C LEU A 105 -4.25 17.34 9.39
N GLU A 106 -5.31 16.54 9.25
CA GLU A 106 -6.44 16.48 10.20
C GLU A 106 -6.22 15.43 11.29
#